data_AF-A0A5Z8QRU6-F1
#
_entry.id   AF-A0A5Z8QRU6-F1
#
_cell.length_a   1.000
_cell.length_b   1.000
_cell.length_c   1.000
_cell.angle_alpha   90.00
_cell.angle_beta   90.00
_cell.angle_gamma   90.00
#
_symmetry.space_group_name_H-M   'P 1'
#
loop_
_entity.id
_entity.type
_entity.pdbx_description
1 polymer ?
#
loop_
_entity_poly.entity_id
_entity_poly.type
_entity_poly.pdbx_seq_one_letter_code
_entity_poly.pdbx_strand_id
1 'polypeptide(L)'
;MSNNLRLEVLLKAVDQATRPLKSIQTASKTLSGDIRNTQKGLRDLNGQASKIDGFRKASAQLAVTGQALDKAKREAGELAVQFKNTTSPTRAQAQALEAAKRAASELQTKYNSLRTSVQRQRSELMQAGINTRTLSADERRLKTSISETTAQLNRQREALARVSAQQAKLSRVKERYKSGKEFAGNAAAAGAAGVGIAAAGTMAGVKLLMPGYDFAQKNSELQAVLGVDKQSPEMQALRKQARQLGDNTAASADDAASAQIIIAKSGGDAAAIQAATPVTLNMALSNRRSMEENAA
;
A
#
# COMPACT_ATOMS: atom_id res chain seq x y z
N MET A 1 26.37 -46.39 -18.87
CA MET A 1 25.16 -46.09 -18.05
C MET A 1 25.40 -45.09 -16.91
N SER A 2 26.64 -44.82 -16.49
CA SER A 2 26.99 -43.94 -15.36
C SER A 2 26.78 -42.42 -15.58
N ASN A 3 26.83 -41.93 -16.83
CA ASN A 3 26.63 -40.50 -17.13
C ASN A 3 25.15 -40.05 -17.07
N ASN A 4 24.18 -40.90 -17.44
CA ASN A 4 22.75 -40.58 -17.32
C ASN A 4 22.31 -40.48 -15.84
N LEU A 5 22.79 -41.39 -14.99
CA LEU A 5 22.55 -41.37 -13.55
C LEU A 5 23.09 -40.09 -12.89
N ARG A 6 24.27 -39.61 -13.30
CA ARG A 6 24.85 -38.35 -12.78
C ARG A 6 24.08 -37.11 -13.23
N LEU A 7 23.62 -37.07 -14.48
CA LEU A 7 22.78 -35.99 -15.01
C LEU A 7 21.40 -35.94 -14.34
N GLU A 8 20.75 -37.09 -14.12
CA GLU A 8 19.49 -37.17 -13.37
C GLU A 8 19.64 -36.71 -11.92
N VAL A 9 20.73 -37.07 -11.25
CA VAL A 9 21.00 -36.65 -9.87
C VAL A 9 21.29 -35.14 -9.79
N LEU A 10 22.01 -34.58 -10.76
CA LEU A 10 22.26 -33.14 -10.85
C LEU A 10 20.98 -32.35 -11.16
N LEU A 11 20.14 -32.85 -12.07
CA LEU A 11 18.84 -32.25 -12.38
C LEU A 11 17.88 -32.33 -11.19
N LYS A 12 17.82 -33.47 -10.48
CA LYS A 12 17.05 -33.60 -9.23
C LYS A 12 17.56 -32.66 -8.15
N ALA A 13 18.87 -32.50 -7.99
CA ALA A 13 19.45 -31.59 -7.01
C ALA A 13 19.14 -30.10 -7.33
N VAL A 14 19.18 -29.72 -8.61
CA VAL A 14 18.81 -28.37 -9.06
C VAL A 14 17.31 -28.12 -8.91
N ASP A 15 16.45 -29.10 -9.23
CA ASP A 15 15.01 -28.96 -9.01
C ASP A 15 14.67 -28.91 -7.52
N GLN A 16 15.32 -29.73 -6.69
CA GLN A 16 15.15 -29.71 -5.23
C GLN A 16 15.62 -28.40 -4.59
N ALA A 17 16.70 -27.80 -5.11
CA ALA A 17 17.18 -26.48 -4.67
C ALA A 17 16.30 -25.32 -5.17
N THR A 18 15.53 -25.48 -6.25
CA THR A 18 14.68 -24.43 -6.83
C THR A 18 13.20 -24.55 -6.48
N ARG A 19 12.76 -25.69 -5.94
CA ARG A 19 11.39 -25.94 -5.45
C ARG A 19 10.85 -24.83 -4.53
N PRO A 20 11.57 -24.36 -3.49
CA PRO A 20 11.08 -23.28 -2.64
C PRO A 20 10.80 -21.99 -3.42
N LEU A 21 11.64 -21.67 -4.41
CA LEU A 21 11.46 -20.49 -5.25
C LEU A 21 10.26 -20.59 -6.18
N LYS A 22 10.08 -21.74 -6.83
CA LYS A 22 8.90 -21.99 -7.67
C LYS A 22 7.62 -21.90 -6.83
N SER A 23 7.64 -22.41 -5.59
CA SER A 23 6.50 -22.32 -4.67
C SER A 23 6.18 -20.88 -4.26
N ILE A 24 7.19 -20.07 -3.91
CA ILE A 24 7.04 -18.65 -3.57
C ILE A 24 6.52 -17.85 -4.76
N GLN A 25 7.05 -18.10 -5.95
CA GLN A 25 6.62 -17.42 -7.18
C GLN A 25 5.17 -17.77 -7.54
N THR A 26 4.76 -19.02 -7.35
CA THR A 26 3.38 -19.47 -7.58
C THR A 26 2.43 -18.84 -6.55
N ALA A 27 2.80 -18.87 -5.27
CA ALA A 27 2.04 -18.23 -4.20
C ALA A 27 1.88 -16.72 -4.41
N SER A 28 2.93 -16.03 -4.85
CA SER A 28 2.89 -14.60 -5.18
C SER A 28 1.93 -14.30 -6.35
N LYS A 29 1.95 -15.13 -7.40
CA LYS A 29 1.02 -15.00 -8.53
C LYS A 29 -0.43 -15.21 -8.11
N THR A 30 -0.70 -16.26 -7.33
CA THR A 30 -2.05 -16.54 -6.78
C THR A 30 -2.52 -15.38 -5.90
N LEU A 31 -1.69 -14.93 -4.95
CA LEU A 31 -2.01 -13.82 -4.06
C LEU A 31 -2.26 -12.51 -4.80
N SER A 32 -1.49 -12.24 -5.87
CA SER A 32 -1.74 -11.09 -6.74
C SER A 32 -3.09 -11.19 -7.47
N GLY A 33 -3.50 -12.40 -7.87
CA GLY A 33 -4.84 -12.67 -8.39
C GLY A 33 -5.93 -12.43 -7.34
N ASP A 34 -5.74 -12.93 -6.12
CA ASP A 34 -6.68 -12.75 -5.01
C ASP A 34 -6.84 -11.28 -4.62
N ILE A 35 -5.76 -10.50 -4.64
CA ILE A 35 -5.80 -9.05 -4.43
C ILE A 35 -6.67 -8.38 -5.50
N ARG A 36 -6.49 -8.73 -6.78
CA ARG A 36 -7.32 -8.17 -7.86
C ARG A 36 -8.78 -8.54 -7.70
N ASN A 37 -9.07 -9.78 -7.32
CA ASN A 37 -10.44 -10.24 -7.06
C ASN A 37 -11.07 -9.50 -5.87
N THR A 38 -10.31 -9.30 -4.79
CA THR A 38 -10.74 -8.57 -3.59
C THR A 38 -10.95 -7.08 -3.91
N GLN A 39 -10.09 -6.46 -4.72
CA GLN A 39 -10.27 -5.10 -5.22
C GLN A 39 -11.52 -4.96 -6.09
N LYS A 40 -11.77 -5.93 -6.98
CA LYS A 40 -12.99 -5.96 -7.79
C LYS A 40 -14.23 -6.07 -6.91
N GLY A 41 -14.25 -7.01 -5.96
CA GLY A 41 -15.33 -7.16 -5.00
C GLY A 41 -15.58 -5.87 -4.20
N LEU A 42 -14.52 -5.23 -3.71
CA LEU A 42 -14.62 -3.95 -2.99
C LEU A 42 -15.18 -2.83 -3.88
N ARG A 43 -14.82 -2.78 -5.16
CA ARG A 43 -15.38 -1.82 -6.13
C ARG A 43 -16.87 -2.08 -6.37
N ASP A 44 -17.26 -3.35 -6.50
CA ASP A 44 -18.66 -3.74 -6.70
C ASP A 44 -19.52 -3.39 -5.46
N LEU A 45 -19.02 -3.67 -4.26
CA LEU A 45 -19.67 -3.29 -3.00
C LEU A 45 -19.81 -1.76 -2.85
N ASN A 46 -18.76 -0.99 -3.17
CA ASN A 46 -18.85 0.48 -3.18
C ASN A 46 -19.82 1.01 -4.24
N GLY A 47 -19.91 0.33 -5.39
CA GLY A 47 -20.90 0.61 -6.42
C GLY A 47 -22.33 0.41 -5.91
N GLN A 48 -22.58 -0.68 -5.17
CA GLN A 48 -23.86 -0.92 -4.50
C GLN A 48 -24.18 0.16 -3.47
N ALA A 49 -23.21 0.58 -2.65
CA ALA A 49 -23.40 1.61 -1.63
C ALA A 49 -23.78 2.95 -2.26
N SER A 50 -23.12 3.33 -3.36
CA SER A 50 -23.44 4.53 -4.14
C SER A 50 -24.86 4.49 -4.72
N LYS A 51 -25.33 3.33 -5.18
CA LYS A 51 -26.71 3.15 -5.68
C LYS A 51 -27.74 3.33 -4.56
N ILE A 52 -27.47 2.81 -3.36
CA ILE A 52 -28.32 3.01 -2.18
C ILE A 52 -28.42 4.49 -1.81
N ASP A 53 -27.29 5.19 -1.77
CA ASP A 53 -27.25 6.63 -1.49
C ASP A 53 -28.04 7.44 -2.53
N GLY A 54 -27.84 7.15 -3.83
CA GLY A 54 -28.59 7.77 -4.91
C GLY A 54 -30.10 7.54 -4.80
N PHE A 55 -30.52 6.32 -4.44
CA PHE A 55 -31.93 6.00 -4.19
C PHE A 55 -32.51 6.76 -2.99
N ARG A 56 -31.76 6.89 -1.89
CA ARG A 56 -32.18 7.68 -0.72
C ARG A 56 -32.37 9.14 -1.07
N LYS A 57 -31.42 9.74 -1.79
CA LYS A 57 -31.49 11.14 -2.25
C LYS A 57 -32.71 11.37 -3.14
N ALA A 58 -32.92 10.50 -4.13
CA ALA A 58 -34.08 10.59 -5.01
C ALA A 58 -35.41 10.42 -4.26
N SER A 59 -35.46 9.48 -3.30
CA SER A 59 -36.64 9.26 -2.45
C SER A 59 -36.93 10.46 -1.55
N ALA A 60 -35.91 11.08 -0.97
CA ALA A 60 -36.05 12.29 -0.17
C ALA A 60 -36.54 13.47 -1.02
N GLN A 61 -35.96 13.66 -2.21
CA GLN A 61 -36.40 14.70 -3.14
C GLN A 61 -37.85 14.48 -3.61
N LEU A 62 -38.25 13.22 -3.84
CA LEU A 62 -39.63 12.87 -4.17
C LEU A 62 -40.58 13.24 -3.03
N ALA A 63 -40.22 12.93 -1.77
CA ALA A 63 -41.03 13.27 -0.60
C ALA A 63 -41.20 14.79 -0.44
N VAL A 64 -40.11 15.56 -0.55
CA VAL A 64 -40.14 17.03 -0.47
C VAL A 64 -40.97 17.62 -1.62
N THR A 65 -40.79 17.12 -2.84
CA THR A 65 -41.56 17.58 -4.02
C THR A 65 -43.04 17.23 -3.87
N GLY A 66 -43.36 16.07 -3.28
CA GLY A 66 -44.74 15.69 -2.95
C GLY A 66 -45.40 16.67 -1.99
N GLN A 67 -44.71 17.03 -0.89
CA GLN A 67 -45.22 18.04 0.05
C GLN A 67 -45.41 19.41 -0.60
N ALA A 68 -44.45 19.84 -1.43
CA ALA A 68 -44.55 21.10 -2.16
C ALA A 68 -45.72 21.09 -3.16
N LEU A 69 -45.93 19.97 -3.85
CA LEU A 69 -47.06 19.78 -4.77
C LEU A 69 -48.40 19.84 -4.05
N ASP A 70 -48.53 19.16 -2.90
CA ASP A 70 -49.76 19.17 -2.10
C ASP A 70 -50.06 20.57 -1.54
N LYS A 71 -49.02 21.32 -1.15
CA LYS A 71 -49.16 22.72 -0.76
C LYS A 71 -49.62 23.58 -1.94
N ALA A 72 -48.96 23.50 -3.10
CA ALA A 72 -49.29 24.29 -4.28
C ALA A 72 -50.71 23.98 -4.80
N LYS A 73 -51.15 22.72 -4.75
CA LYS A 73 -52.53 22.34 -5.10
C LYS A 73 -53.57 22.94 -4.16
N ARG A 74 -53.29 22.95 -2.84
CA ARG A 74 -54.19 23.58 -1.85
C ARG A 74 -54.30 25.08 -2.07
N GLU A 75 -53.17 25.77 -2.21
CA GLU A 75 -53.15 27.22 -2.47
C GLU A 75 -53.88 27.58 -3.77
N ALA A 76 -53.65 26.83 -4.85
CA ALA A 76 -54.38 27.02 -6.11
C ALA A 76 -55.88 26.75 -5.96
N GLY A 77 -56.27 25.76 -5.16
CA GLY A 77 -57.68 25.45 -4.85
C GLY A 77 -58.35 26.55 -4.04
N GLU A 78 -57.69 27.05 -3.00
CA GLU A 78 -58.17 28.16 -2.16
C GLU A 78 -58.33 29.45 -2.97
N LEU A 79 -57.34 29.79 -3.80
CA LEU A 79 -57.42 30.92 -4.73
C LEU A 79 -58.56 30.75 -5.74
N ALA A 80 -58.80 29.53 -6.24
CA ALA A 80 -59.90 29.26 -7.15
C ALA A 80 -61.26 29.47 -6.48
N VAL A 81 -61.41 29.06 -5.23
CA VAL A 81 -62.63 29.29 -4.43
C VAL A 81 -62.84 30.79 -4.17
N GLN A 82 -61.80 31.50 -3.73
CA GLN A 82 -61.87 32.96 -3.52
C GLN A 82 -62.23 33.71 -4.81
N PHE A 83 -61.63 33.31 -5.94
CA PHE A 83 -61.91 33.88 -7.25
C PHE A 83 -63.37 33.66 -7.66
N LYS A 84 -63.92 32.47 -7.42
CA LYS A 84 -65.33 32.15 -7.71
C LYS A 84 -66.32 32.90 -6.81
N ASN A 85 -65.95 33.14 -5.55
CA ASN A 85 -66.80 33.80 -4.56
C ASN A 85 -66.72 35.35 -4.63
N THR A 86 -65.87 35.91 -5.50
CA THR A 86 -65.70 37.36 -5.66
C THR A 86 -66.58 37.86 -6.82
N THR A 87 -67.50 38.79 -6.55
CA THR A 87 -68.47 39.32 -7.52
C THR A 87 -67.83 40.08 -8.69
N SER A 88 -66.61 40.62 -8.51
CA SER A 88 -65.83 41.28 -9.57
C SER A 88 -64.33 41.01 -9.38
N PRO A 89 -63.81 39.87 -9.85
CA PRO A 89 -62.41 39.51 -9.68
C PRO A 89 -61.48 40.49 -10.37
N THR A 90 -60.40 40.90 -9.69
CA THR A 90 -59.40 41.81 -10.28
C THR A 90 -58.46 41.07 -11.23
N ARG A 91 -57.84 41.79 -12.17
CA ARG A 91 -56.77 41.22 -13.03
C ARG A 91 -55.63 40.60 -12.21
N ALA A 92 -55.27 41.22 -11.09
CA ALA A 92 -54.24 40.70 -10.19
C ALA A 92 -54.63 39.34 -9.58
N GLN A 93 -55.88 39.18 -9.17
CA GLN A 93 -56.40 37.89 -8.66
C GLN A 93 -56.42 36.81 -9.74
N ALA A 94 -56.81 37.15 -10.97
CA ALA A 94 -56.79 36.21 -12.10
C ALA A 94 -55.35 35.74 -12.41
N GLN A 95 -54.39 36.67 -12.41
CA GLN A 95 -52.97 36.36 -12.62
C GLN A 95 -52.39 35.50 -11.49
N ALA A 96 -52.74 35.79 -10.23
CA ALA A 96 -52.30 35.00 -9.08
C ALA A 96 -52.80 33.55 -9.15
N LEU A 97 -54.08 33.35 -9.50
CA LEU A 97 -54.64 32.01 -9.68
C LEU A 97 -53.96 31.24 -10.82
N GLU A 98 -53.74 31.90 -11.96
CA GLU A 98 -53.06 31.30 -13.11
C GLU A 98 -51.61 30.92 -12.78
N ALA A 99 -50.89 31.78 -12.06
CA ALA A 99 -49.54 31.50 -11.58
C ALA A 99 -49.52 30.31 -10.61
N ALA A 100 -50.47 30.23 -9.66
CA ALA A 100 -50.58 29.12 -8.72
C ALA A 100 -50.88 27.77 -9.44
N LYS A 101 -51.77 27.79 -10.44
CA LYS A 101 -52.06 26.62 -11.28
C LYS A 101 -50.82 26.16 -12.06
N ARG A 102 -50.06 27.09 -12.65
CA ARG A 102 -48.81 26.78 -13.36
C ARG A 102 -47.77 26.18 -12.43
N ALA A 103 -47.54 26.78 -11.27
CA ALA A 103 -46.62 26.25 -10.27
C ALA A 103 -46.99 24.82 -9.82
N ALA A 104 -48.28 24.55 -9.58
CA ALA A 104 -48.76 23.22 -9.25
C ALA A 104 -48.54 22.21 -10.41
N SER A 105 -48.76 22.63 -11.66
CA SER A 105 -48.54 21.79 -12.85
C SER A 105 -47.05 21.45 -13.07
N GLU A 106 -46.16 22.43 -12.88
CA GLU A 106 -44.72 22.21 -12.95
C GLU A 106 -44.24 21.25 -11.86
N LEU A 107 -44.71 21.43 -10.61
CA LEU A 107 -44.42 20.51 -9.51
C LEU A 107 -44.98 19.12 -9.77
N GLN A 108 -46.16 19.00 -10.38
CA GLN A 108 -46.75 17.71 -10.75
C GLN A 108 -45.86 16.98 -11.77
N THR A 109 -45.35 17.70 -12.76
CA THR A 109 -44.44 17.15 -13.78
C THR A 109 -43.13 16.67 -13.15
N LYS A 110 -42.54 17.48 -12.26
CA LYS A 110 -41.33 17.11 -11.49
C LYS A 110 -41.57 15.91 -10.58
N TYR A 111 -42.71 15.86 -9.90
CA TYR A 111 -43.10 14.75 -9.04
C TYR A 111 -43.24 13.45 -9.85
N ASN A 112 -43.90 13.51 -11.01
CA ASN A 112 -44.08 12.34 -11.88
C ASN A 112 -42.75 11.81 -12.40
N SER A 113 -41.82 12.69 -12.80
CA SER A 113 -40.49 12.27 -13.27
C SER A 113 -39.65 11.65 -12.13
N LEU A 114 -39.66 12.27 -10.94
CA LEU A 114 -38.99 11.73 -9.75
C LEU A 114 -39.56 10.38 -9.35
N ARG A 115 -40.89 10.21 -9.39
CA ARG A 115 -41.56 8.95 -9.08
C ARG A 115 -41.08 7.83 -9.99
N THR A 116 -41.03 8.07 -11.30
CA THR A 116 -40.53 7.10 -12.28
C THR A 116 -39.06 6.78 -12.04
N SER A 117 -38.23 7.78 -11.72
CA SER A 117 -36.81 7.59 -11.41
C SER A 117 -36.60 6.72 -10.17
N VAL A 118 -37.32 7.00 -9.07
CA VAL A 118 -37.28 6.21 -7.83
C VAL A 118 -37.75 4.77 -8.08
N GLN A 119 -38.79 4.57 -8.89
CA GLN A 119 -39.26 3.23 -9.25
C GLN A 119 -38.20 2.45 -10.03
N ARG A 120 -37.53 3.08 -11.00
CA ARG A 120 -36.44 2.45 -11.75
C ARG A 120 -35.27 2.08 -10.83
N GLN A 121 -34.81 3.01 -9.99
CA GLN A 121 -33.73 2.78 -9.03
C GLN A 121 -34.08 1.66 -8.04
N ARG A 122 -35.34 1.57 -7.60
CA ARG A 122 -35.82 0.47 -6.76
C ARG A 122 -35.69 -0.88 -7.46
N SER A 123 -36.04 -0.96 -8.75
CA SER A 123 -35.88 -2.18 -9.55
C SER A 123 -34.40 -2.54 -9.73
N GLU A 124 -33.54 -1.57 -10.00
CA GLU A 124 -32.09 -1.77 -10.12
C GLU A 124 -31.46 -2.28 -8.80
N LEU A 125 -31.90 -1.74 -7.66
CA LEU A 125 -31.48 -2.23 -6.34
C LEU A 125 -31.95 -3.66 -6.09
N MET A 126 -33.21 -4.00 -6.43
CA MET A 126 -33.71 -5.37 -6.30
C MET A 126 -32.95 -6.36 -7.20
N GLN A 127 -32.59 -5.97 -8.42
CA GLN A 127 -31.75 -6.78 -9.31
C GLN A 127 -30.33 -6.98 -8.75
N ALA A 128 -29.83 -6.01 -7.98
CA ALA A 128 -28.57 -6.12 -7.25
C ALA A 128 -28.69 -6.89 -5.92
N GLY A 129 -29.86 -7.47 -5.60
CA GLY A 129 -30.11 -8.21 -4.37
C GLY A 129 -30.34 -7.34 -3.13
N ILE A 130 -30.52 -6.03 -3.30
CA ILE A 130 -30.74 -5.08 -2.19
C ILE A 130 -32.24 -4.85 -2.02
N ASN A 131 -32.76 -5.16 -0.83
CA ASN A 131 -34.19 -5.03 -0.56
C ASN A 131 -34.49 -3.63 0.01
N THR A 132 -35.18 -2.83 -0.80
CA THR A 132 -35.61 -1.47 -0.41
C THR A 132 -36.54 -1.41 0.80
N ARG A 133 -37.22 -2.50 1.17
CA ARG A 133 -38.04 -2.57 2.40
C ARG A 133 -37.18 -2.72 3.66
N THR A 134 -36.00 -3.31 3.53
CA THR A 134 -35.03 -3.55 4.60
C THR A 134 -33.74 -2.78 4.37
N LEU A 135 -33.82 -1.63 3.67
CA LEU A 135 -32.66 -0.89 3.14
C LEU A 135 -31.62 -0.55 4.22
N SER A 136 -32.07 -0.18 5.42
CA SER A 136 -31.17 0.14 6.55
C SER A 136 -30.44 -1.09 7.10
N ALA A 137 -31.02 -2.28 7.00
CA ALA A 137 -30.33 -3.52 7.38
C ALA A 137 -29.33 -3.93 6.30
N ASP A 138 -29.72 -3.86 5.02
CA ASP A 138 -28.87 -4.21 3.89
C ASP A 138 -27.68 -3.23 3.76
N GLU A 139 -27.88 -1.94 4.01
CA GLU A 139 -26.80 -0.97 4.06
C GLU A 139 -25.80 -1.25 5.20
N ARG A 140 -26.30 -1.60 6.39
CA ARG A 140 -25.41 -1.97 7.51
C ARG A 140 -24.58 -3.21 7.15
N ARG A 141 -25.21 -4.24 6.59
CA ARG A 141 -24.51 -5.44 6.08
C ARG A 141 -23.47 -5.07 5.03
N LEU A 142 -23.83 -4.22 4.07
CA LEU A 142 -22.93 -3.76 3.02
C LEU A 142 -21.73 -3.00 3.59
N LYS A 143 -21.95 -2.11 4.56
CA LYS A 143 -20.88 -1.37 5.24
C LYS A 143 -19.93 -2.33 5.99
N THR A 144 -20.48 -3.34 6.67
CA THR A 144 -19.69 -4.40 7.31
C THR A 144 -18.87 -5.16 6.27
N SER A 145 -19.47 -5.61 5.16
CA SER A 145 -18.76 -6.33 4.10
C SER A 145 -17.67 -5.48 3.44
N ILE A 146 -17.89 -4.18 3.24
CA ILE A 146 -16.87 -3.25 2.73
C ILE A 146 -15.70 -3.16 3.72
N SER A 147 -15.99 -3.02 5.02
CA SER A 147 -14.95 -2.95 6.06
C SER A 147 -14.13 -4.23 6.13
N GLU A 148 -14.80 -5.39 6.14
CA GLU A 148 -14.16 -6.71 6.17
C GLU A 148 -13.31 -6.96 4.91
N THR A 149 -13.86 -6.65 3.72
CA THR A 149 -13.15 -6.80 2.44
C THR A 149 -11.95 -5.85 2.37
N THR A 150 -12.06 -4.65 2.92
CA THR A 150 -10.93 -3.69 3.01
C THR A 150 -9.84 -4.21 3.92
N ALA A 151 -10.20 -4.73 5.10
CA ALA A 151 -9.24 -5.35 6.01
C ALA A 151 -8.55 -6.57 5.37
N GLN A 152 -9.31 -7.41 4.66
CA GLN A 152 -8.76 -8.54 3.90
C GLN A 152 -7.78 -8.07 2.81
N LEU A 153 -8.13 -7.03 2.05
CA LEU A 153 -7.26 -6.47 1.02
C LEU A 153 -5.93 -5.97 1.60
N ASN A 154 -5.96 -5.31 2.76
CA ASN A 154 -4.75 -4.83 3.44
C ASN A 154 -3.86 -6.00 3.87
N ARG A 155 -4.44 -7.03 4.51
CA ARG A 155 -3.71 -8.26 4.88
C ARG A 155 -3.09 -8.94 3.67
N GLN A 156 -3.81 -9.03 2.55
CA GLN A 156 -3.28 -9.62 1.33
C GLN A 156 -2.11 -8.79 0.74
N ARG A 157 -2.22 -7.46 0.76
CA ARG A 157 -1.13 -6.56 0.32
C ARG A 157 0.11 -6.69 1.19
N GLU A 158 -0.06 -6.76 2.50
CA GLU A 158 1.04 -6.98 3.44
C GLU A 158 1.69 -8.34 3.21
N ALA A 159 0.90 -9.41 3.05
CA ALA A 159 1.41 -10.73 2.73
C ALA A 159 2.21 -10.71 1.41
N LEU A 160 1.71 -10.01 0.39
CA LEU A 160 2.41 -9.88 -0.89
C LEU A 160 3.73 -9.12 -0.74
N ALA A 161 3.76 -8.06 0.08
CA ALA A 161 4.96 -7.30 0.38
C ALA A 161 6.02 -8.17 1.08
N ARG A 162 5.61 -8.98 2.07
CA ARG A 162 6.49 -9.93 2.78
C ARG A 162 7.07 -10.98 1.83
N VAL A 163 6.22 -11.58 0.99
CA VAL A 163 6.63 -12.56 -0.03
C VAL A 163 7.61 -11.94 -1.03
N SER A 164 7.33 -10.72 -1.49
CA SER A 164 8.20 -9.99 -2.41
C SER A 164 9.57 -9.67 -1.79
N ALA A 165 9.60 -9.29 -0.51
CA ALA A 165 10.84 -9.05 0.23
C ALA A 165 11.68 -10.34 0.37
N GLN A 166 11.04 -11.47 0.68
CA GLN A 166 11.71 -12.77 0.72
C GLN A 166 12.26 -13.18 -0.64
N GLN A 167 11.48 -13.00 -1.71
CA GLN A 167 11.93 -13.25 -3.08
C GLN A 167 13.13 -12.37 -3.43
N ALA A 168 13.12 -11.08 -3.09
CA ALA A 168 14.24 -10.17 -3.33
C ALA A 168 15.51 -10.61 -2.58
N LYS A 169 15.38 -11.03 -1.32
CA LYS A 169 16.51 -11.57 -0.53
C LYS A 169 17.09 -12.82 -1.20
N LEU A 170 16.23 -13.73 -1.65
CA LEU A 170 16.65 -14.99 -2.25
C LEU A 170 17.27 -14.81 -3.64
N SER A 171 16.75 -13.88 -4.45
CA SER A 171 17.38 -13.48 -5.72
C SER A 171 18.78 -12.91 -5.50
N ARG A 172 18.99 -12.04 -4.48
CA ARG A 172 20.34 -11.54 -4.14
C ARG A 172 21.30 -12.66 -3.75
N VAL A 173 20.85 -13.65 -2.98
CA VAL A 173 21.68 -14.82 -2.61
C VAL A 173 22.04 -15.63 -3.86
N LYS A 174 21.08 -15.86 -4.76
CA LYS A 174 21.34 -16.52 -6.05
C LYS A 174 22.33 -15.75 -6.91
N GLU A 175 22.18 -14.43 -7.02
CA GLU A 175 23.10 -13.56 -7.76
C GLU A 175 24.53 -13.71 -7.23
N ARG A 176 24.70 -13.65 -5.90
CA ARG A 176 25.99 -13.85 -5.21
C ARG A 176 26.56 -15.24 -5.42
N TYR A 177 25.72 -16.27 -5.39
CA TYR A 177 26.16 -17.65 -5.61
C TYR A 177 26.58 -17.88 -7.07
N LYS A 178 25.83 -17.32 -8.03
CA LYS A 178 26.15 -17.40 -9.46
C LYS A 178 27.45 -16.66 -9.77
N SER A 179 27.60 -15.42 -9.29
CA SER A 179 28.84 -14.66 -9.46
C SER A 179 30.04 -15.36 -8.79
N GLY A 180 29.85 -15.95 -7.61
CA GLY A 180 30.87 -16.78 -6.96
C GLY A 180 31.23 -18.05 -7.74
N LYS A 181 30.25 -18.72 -8.35
CA LYS A 181 30.48 -19.89 -9.22
C LYS A 181 31.17 -19.55 -10.53
N GLU A 182 30.78 -18.45 -11.19
CA GLU A 182 31.42 -17.95 -12.41
C GLU A 182 32.88 -17.56 -12.11
N PHE A 183 33.15 -16.95 -10.96
CA PHE A 183 34.50 -16.65 -10.50
C PHE A 183 35.33 -17.92 -10.22
N ALA A 184 34.76 -18.93 -9.56
CA ALA A 184 35.44 -20.21 -9.30
C ALA A 184 35.66 -21.05 -10.58
N GLY A 185 34.71 -21.01 -11.53
CA GLY A 185 34.83 -21.66 -12.83
C GLY A 185 35.90 -21.01 -13.71
N ASN A 186 36.00 -19.68 -13.70
CA ASN A 186 37.06 -18.95 -14.41
C ASN A 186 38.43 -19.12 -13.73
N ALA A 187 38.48 -19.30 -12.40
CA ALA A 187 39.72 -19.64 -11.69
C ALA A 187 40.19 -21.09 -11.98
N ALA A 188 39.27 -22.04 -12.13
CA ALA A 188 39.60 -23.40 -12.55
C ALA A 188 40.08 -23.46 -14.02
N ALA A 189 39.52 -22.63 -14.91
CA ALA A 189 40.00 -22.48 -16.29
C ALA A 189 41.36 -21.76 -16.37
N ALA A 190 41.65 -20.83 -15.46
CA ALA A 190 42.95 -20.16 -15.33
C ALA A 190 44.02 -21.01 -14.62
N GLY A 191 43.67 -22.18 -14.07
CA GLY A 191 44.58 -23.09 -13.37
C GLY A 191 45.29 -24.12 -14.26
N ALA A 192 45.01 -24.15 -15.57
CA ALA A 192 45.62 -25.10 -16.50
C ALA A 192 46.76 -24.52 -17.37
N ALA A 193 47.02 -23.21 -17.28
CA ALA A 193 48.05 -22.56 -18.10
C ALA A 193 48.93 -21.64 -17.23
N GLY A 194 50.14 -22.10 -16.91
CA GLY A 194 51.25 -21.19 -16.62
C GLY A 194 51.80 -21.25 -15.20
N VAL A 195 52.95 -21.90 -15.11
CA VAL A 195 53.92 -21.85 -14.02
C VAL A 195 54.40 -20.40 -13.79
N GLY A 196 54.43 -19.98 -12.51
CA GLY A 196 55.34 -18.95 -12.00
C GLY A 196 54.95 -17.48 -12.23
N ILE A 197 54.75 -16.74 -11.13
CA ILE A 197 55.37 -15.44 -10.84
C ILE A 197 55.01 -15.04 -9.39
N ALA A 198 56.01 -14.48 -8.73
CA ALA A 198 56.13 -14.22 -7.29
C ALA A 198 55.31 -13.01 -6.78
N ALA A 199 55.15 -13.00 -5.45
CA ALA A 199 55.05 -11.86 -4.52
C ALA A 199 54.18 -10.63 -4.91
N ALA A 200 53.22 -10.32 -4.03
CA ALA A 200 52.36 -9.13 -4.00
C ALA A 200 51.17 -9.12 -4.99
N GLY A 201 50.07 -9.80 -4.63
CA GLY A 201 48.81 -9.64 -5.39
C GLY A 201 47.63 -10.53 -4.99
N THR A 202 47.79 -11.54 -4.15
CA THR A 202 46.77 -12.58 -3.92
C THR A 202 45.72 -12.26 -2.84
N MET A 203 45.38 -10.98 -2.63
CA MET A 203 44.41 -10.55 -1.60
C MET A 203 43.02 -10.20 -2.18
N ALA A 204 42.54 -10.93 -3.18
CA ALA A 204 41.21 -10.76 -3.76
C ALA A 204 40.23 -11.90 -3.41
N GLY A 205 40.71 -13.13 -3.19
CA GLY A 205 39.86 -14.33 -3.10
C GLY A 205 39.28 -14.70 -1.72
N VAL A 206 39.80 -14.14 -0.62
CA VAL A 206 39.33 -14.45 0.76
C VAL A 206 38.42 -13.36 1.33
N LYS A 207 38.25 -12.24 0.61
CA LYS A 207 37.66 -10.99 1.11
C LYS A 207 36.17 -11.02 1.46
N LEU A 208 35.41 -12.05 1.04
CA LEU A 208 33.95 -12.09 1.24
C LEU A 208 33.49 -13.08 2.33
N LEU A 209 34.42 -13.79 3.01
CA LEU A 209 34.09 -14.84 3.99
C LEU A 209 34.51 -14.50 5.43
N MET A 210 35.03 -13.30 5.70
CA MET A 210 35.43 -12.89 7.05
C MET A 210 34.34 -12.05 7.75
N PRO A 211 33.84 -12.48 8.92
CA PRO A 211 33.00 -11.63 9.78
C PRO A 211 33.72 -10.30 10.05
N GLY A 212 33.06 -9.17 9.79
CA GLY A 212 33.62 -7.83 10.01
C GLY A 212 34.20 -7.11 8.79
N TYR A 213 34.08 -7.64 7.56
CA TYR A 213 34.50 -6.94 6.35
C TYR A 213 33.67 -5.68 6.07
N ASP A 214 32.34 -5.78 6.15
CA ASP A 214 31.44 -4.63 5.94
C ASP A 214 31.73 -3.52 6.96
N PHE A 215 32.00 -3.90 8.22
CA PHE A 215 32.46 -2.99 9.27
C PHE A 215 33.83 -2.35 8.96
N ALA A 216 34.78 -3.12 8.40
CA ALA A 216 36.08 -2.62 8.01
C ALA A 216 35.99 -1.65 6.83
N GLN A 217 35.12 -1.93 5.85
CA GLN A 217 34.88 -1.09 4.68
C GLN A 217 34.22 0.24 5.08
N LYS A 218 33.19 0.20 5.92
CA LYS A 218 32.54 1.41 6.46
C LYS A 218 33.50 2.28 7.26
N ASN A 219 34.39 1.68 8.05
CA ASN A 219 35.42 2.45 8.75
C ASN A 219 36.45 3.08 7.80
N SER A 220 36.78 2.42 6.69
CA SER A 220 37.63 3.02 5.66
C SER A 220 36.93 4.17 4.92
N GLU A 221 35.61 4.07 4.70
CA GLU A 221 34.82 5.18 4.17
C GLU A 221 34.76 6.36 5.15
N LEU A 222 34.49 6.09 6.42
CA LEU A 222 34.46 7.11 7.48
C LEU A 222 35.81 7.84 7.59
N GLN A 223 36.91 7.09 7.52
CA GLN A 223 38.26 7.64 7.48
C GLN A 223 38.44 8.59 6.29
N ALA A 224 38.04 8.17 5.10
CA ALA A 224 38.18 8.97 3.89
C ALA A 224 37.35 10.27 3.93
N VAL A 225 36.15 10.22 4.54
CA VAL A 225 35.29 11.40 4.70
C VAL A 225 35.87 12.38 5.73
N LEU A 226 36.46 11.87 6.82
CA LEU A 226 37.05 12.70 7.87
C LEU A 226 38.47 13.19 7.57
N GLY A 227 39.16 12.57 6.60
CA GLY A 227 40.54 12.93 6.24
C GLY A 227 41.58 12.60 7.33
N VAL A 228 41.25 11.69 8.25
CA VAL A 228 42.09 11.32 9.41
C VAL A 228 42.86 10.02 9.18
N ASP A 229 43.96 9.81 9.90
CA ASP A 229 44.73 8.57 9.80
C ASP A 229 43.94 7.35 10.35
N LYS A 230 44.17 6.17 9.76
CA LYS A 230 43.47 4.93 10.12
C LYS A 230 43.71 4.50 11.57
N GLN A 231 44.87 4.86 12.12
CA GLN A 231 45.29 4.58 13.49
C GLN A 231 45.14 5.78 14.42
N SER A 232 44.53 6.88 13.98
CA SER A 232 44.35 8.07 14.82
C SER A 232 43.50 7.76 16.07
N PRO A 233 43.74 8.44 17.20
CA PRO A 233 42.93 8.29 18.40
C PRO A 233 41.43 8.47 18.15
N GLU A 234 41.07 9.40 17.26
CA GLU A 234 39.70 9.71 16.86
C GLU A 234 39.06 8.54 16.10
N MET A 235 39.76 7.94 15.12
CA MET A 235 39.26 6.77 14.40
C MET A 235 39.13 5.54 15.29
N GLN A 236 40.05 5.37 16.26
CA GLN A 236 39.95 4.29 17.24
C GLN A 236 38.73 4.48 18.15
N ALA A 237 38.47 5.72 18.61
CA ALA A 237 37.32 6.04 19.43
C ALA A 237 35.99 5.84 18.68
N LEU A 238 35.90 6.25 17.41
CA LEU A 238 34.72 6.05 16.57
C LEU A 238 34.43 4.56 16.33
N ARG A 239 35.47 3.76 16.05
CA ARG A 239 35.37 2.30 15.92
C ARG A 239 34.90 1.63 17.20
N LYS A 240 35.45 2.05 18.34
CA LYS A 240 35.06 1.55 19.66
C LYS A 240 33.60 1.88 19.94
N GLN A 241 33.18 3.11 19.66
CA GLN A 241 31.80 3.55 19.82
C GLN A 241 30.84 2.72 18.96
N ALA A 242 31.15 2.48 17.68
CA ALA A 242 30.28 1.70 16.81
C ALA A 242 30.09 0.26 17.30
N ARG A 243 31.16 -0.36 17.83
CA ARG A 243 31.07 -1.69 18.47
C ARG A 243 30.25 -1.66 19.76
N GLN A 244 30.52 -0.70 20.65
CA GLN A 244 29.77 -0.55 21.90
C GLN A 244 28.28 -0.29 21.67
N LEU A 245 27.92 0.46 20.63
CA LEU A 245 26.52 0.65 20.25
C LEU A 245 25.93 -0.64 19.67
N GLY A 246 26.70 -1.40 18.89
CA GLY A 246 26.31 -2.73 18.42
C GLY A 246 26.07 -3.74 19.54
N ASP A 247 26.86 -3.66 20.61
CA ASP A 247 26.80 -4.60 21.74
C ASP A 247 25.69 -4.22 22.74
N ASN A 248 25.37 -2.93 22.90
CA ASN A 248 24.48 -2.43 23.94
C ASN A 248 23.13 -1.91 23.43
N THR A 249 22.86 -2.00 22.13
CA THR A 249 21.58 -1.55 21.54
C THR A 249 20.99 -2.62 20.62
N ALA A 250 19.76 -2.40 20.16
CA ALA A 250 19.11 -3.28 19.18
C ALA A 250 19.64 -3.10 17.74
N ALA A 251 20.59 -2.19 17.52
CA ALA A 251 21.22 -1.96 16.23
C ALA A 251 22.56 -2.70 16.13
N SER A 252 22.99 -3.04 14.91
CA SER A 252 24.29 -3.68 14.69
C SER A 252 25.44 -2.66 14.73
N ALA A 253 26.68 -3.14 14.95
CA ALA A 253 27.87 -2.29 14.80
C ALA A 253 28.00 -1.71 13.38
N ASP A 254 27.44 -2.39 12.39
CA ASP A 254 27.37 -1.91 11.01
C ASP A 254 26.36 -0.76 10.84
N ASP A 255 25.23 -0.79 11.55
CA ASP A 255 24.26 0.30 11.56
C ASP A 255 24.84 1.54 12.23
N ALA A 256 25.57 1.35 13.35
CA ALA A 256 26.27 2.43 14.03
C ALA A 256 27.35 3.07 13.14
N ALA A 257 28.16 2.25 12.45
CA ALA A 257 29.15 2.76 11.50
C ALA A 257 28.50 3.51 10.30
N SER A 258 27.33 3.07 9.84
CA SER A 258 26.58 3.79 8.81
C SER A 258 26.05 5.14 9.28
N ALA A 259 25.56 5.23 10.51
CA ALA A 259 25.13 6.51 11.09
C ALA A 259 26.31 7.48 11.22
N GLN A 260 27.49 6.99 11.65
CA GLN A 260 28.71 7.79 11.72
C GLN A 260 29.11 8.38 10.35
N ILE A 261 29.04 7.58 9.28
CA ILE A 261 29.34 8.05 7.91
C ILE A 261 28.35 9.13 7.45
N ILE A 262 27.07 8.99 7.77
CA ILE A 262 26.06 10.00 7.39
C ILE A 262 26.35 11.33 8.09
N ILE A 263 26.67 11.29 9.39
CA ILE A 263 27.02 12.49 10.15
C ILE A 263 28.32 13.11 9.62
N ALA A 264 29.34 12.29 9.33
CA ALA A 264 30.59 12.75 8.71
C ALA A 264 30.34 13.43 7.36
N LYS A 265 29.51 12.85 6.50
CA LYS A 265 29.15 13.43 5.19
C LYS A 265 28.31 14.70 5.31
N SER A 266 27.61 14.90 6.44
CA SER A 266 26.93 16.15 6.75
C SER A 266 27.87 17.25 7.27
N GLY A 267 29.18 16.99 7.33
CA GLY A 267 30.21 17.93 7.78
C GLY A 267 30.54 17.83 9.26
N GLY A 268 30.07 16.79 9.97
CA GLY A 268 30.40 16.55 11.36
C GLY A 268 31.84 16.05 11.53
N ASP A 269 32.58 16.62 12.46
CA ASP A 269 33.88 16.13 12.90
C ASP A 269 33.76 14.90 13.83
N ALA A 270 34.88 14.34 14.26
CA ALA A 270 34.88 13.14 15.11
C ALA A 270 34.10 13.32 16.43
N ALA A 271 34.11 14.53 17.02
CA ALA A 271 33.38 14.83 18.24
C ALA A 271 31.87 14.93 17.99
N ALA A 272 31.47 15.62 16.92
CA ALA A 272 30.07 15.72 16.49
C ALA A 272 29.49 14.34 16.14
N ILE A 273 30.29 13.49 15.47
CA ILE A 273 29.91 12.12 15.17
C ILE A 273 29.68 11.32 16.46
N GLN A 274 30.58 11.43 17.44
CA GLN A 274 30.41 10.73 18.71
C GLN A 274 29.14 11.17 19.45
N ALA A 275 28.85 12.47 19.46
CA ALA A 275 27.66 12.99 20.13
C ALA A 275 26.35 12.62 19.42
N ALA A 276 26.32 12.69 18.09
CA ALA A 276 25.08 12.53 17.32
C ALA A 276 24.73 11.07 17.01
N THR A 277 25.73 10.18 16.89
CA THR A 277 25.50 8.76 16.48
C THR A 277 24.48 8.03 17.35
N PRO A 278 24.53 8.09 18.70
CA PRO A 278 23.53 7.41 19.54
C PRO A 278 22.10 7.93 19.32
N VAL A 279 21.95 9.24 19.10
CA VAL A 279 20.64 9.88 18.88
C VAL A 279 20.08 9.48 17.52
N THR A 280 20.88 9.56 16.45
CA THR A 280 20.48 9.12 15.11
C THR A 280 20.06 7.65 15.10
N LEU A 281 20.78 6.81 15.84
CA LEU A 281 20.48 5.39 15.96
C LEU A 281 19.18 5.13 16.72
N ASN A 282 18.97 5.80 17.86
CA ASN A 282 17.74 5.70 18.63
C ASN A 282 16.52 6.19 17.84
N MET A 283 16.66 7.25 17.05
CA MET A 283 15.59 7.71 16.16
C MET A 283 15.26 6.68 15.08
N ALA A 284 16.29 6.08 14.46
CA ALA A 284 16.09 5.04 13.45
C ALA A 284 15.43 3.78 14.04
N LEU A 285 15.83 3.38 15.25
CA LEU A 285 15.24 2.26 15.99
C LEU A 285 13.80 2.57 16.44
N SER A 286 13.53 3.78 16.91
CA SER A 286 12.19 4.22 17.31
C SER A 286 11.23 4.26 16.12
N ASN A 287 11.68 4.74 14.96
CA ASN A 287 10.89 4.69 13.73
C ASN A 287 10.63 3.25 13.29
N ARG A 288 11.61 2.35 13.43
CA ARG A 288 11.41 0.93 13.13
C ARG A 288 10.39 0.29 14.08
N ARG A 289 10.47 0.55 15.39
CA ARG A 289 9.50 0.08 16.38
C ARG A 289 8.10 0.64 16.14
N SER A 290 7.96 1.94 15.88
CA SER A 290 6.66 2.52 15.53
C SER A 290 6.06 1.89 14.27
N MET A 291 6.88 1.55 13.28
CA MET A 291 6.42 0.83 12.08
C MET A 291 6.02 -0.62 12.39
N GLU A 292 6.71 -1.30 13.31
CA GLU A 292 6.37 -2.65 13.77
C GLU A 292 5.10 -2.65 14.65
N GLU A 293 4.93 -1.66 15.54
CA GLU A 293 3.74 -1.44 16.36
C GLU A 293 2.51 -1.07 15.51
N ASN A 294 2.69 -0.24 14.47
CA ASN A 294 1.63 0.06 13.51
C ASN A 294 1.29 -1.14 12.60
N ALA A 295 2.13 -2.17 12.58
CA ALA A 295 1.94 -3.38 11.78
C ALA A 295 1.47 -4.60 12.60
N ALA A 296 1.28 -4.43 13.92
CA ALA A 296 0.74 -5.43 14.84
C ALA A 296 -0.76 -5.20 15.10
#